data_AF-A0A819Q1I4-F1
#
_entry.id   AF-A0A819Q1I4-F1
#
_cell.length_a   1.000
_cell.length_b   1.000
_cell.length_c   1.000
_cell.angle_alpha   90.00
_cell.angle_beta   90.00
_cell.angle_gamma   90.00
#
_symmetry.space_group_name_H-M   'P 1'
#
loop_
_entity.id
_entity.type
_entity.pdbx_description
1 polymer ?
#
loop_
_entity_poly.entity_id
_entity_poly.type
_entity_poly.pdbx_seq_one_letter_code
_entity_poly.pdbx_strand_id
1 'polypeptide(L)'
;MWTLVERRWVTWPEKPYNGEDIPHEAVGNLFTNYSFPPPVTVIKGKQESTEALPNTQHMVSCPSCNGQGTTRCSSCSGTGRTRCYSCSGSGNGSDGRQCYSCNGSGSRLCSSCHGSRRRDCTRCATVGRLLRWAVVHAEWWTEHSVNFAQNTFLPTKRILTAG
;
A
#
# COMPACT_ATOMS: atom_id res chain seq x y z
N MET A 1 33.91 4.13 -25.36
CA MET A 1 34.17 3.94 -23.91
C MET A 1 32.93 3.32 -23.30
N TRP A 2 33.07 2.25 -22.53
CA TRP A 2 31.95 1.61 -21.83
C TRP A 2 31.81 2.23 -20.45
N THR A 3 30.62 2.73 -20.13
CA THR A 3 30.32 3.35 -18.83
C THR A 3 29.48 2.39 -18.00
N LEU A 4 29.88 2.17 -16.75
CA LEU A 4 29.06 1.47 -15.78
C LEU A 4 28.00 2.44 -15.24
N VAL A 5 26.73 2.07 -15.40
CA VAL A 5 25.59 2.84 -14.91
C VAL A 5 24.92 2.10 -13.76
N GLU A 6 24.59 2.85 -12.72
CA GLU A 6 23.83 2.40 -11.56
C GLU A 6 22.52 3.19 -11.42
N ARG A 7 21.42 2.48 -11.18
CA ARG A 7 20.11 3.05 -10.81
C ARG A 7 19.64 2.45 -9.50
N ARG A 8 19.27 3.31 -8.54
CA ARG A 8 18.70 2.89 -7.25
C ARG A 8 17.33 3.50 -7.02
N TRP A 9 16.44 2.75 -6.38
CA TRP A 9 15.15 3.24 -5.92
C TRP A 9 14.71 2.51 -4.65
N VAL A 10 13.71 3.07 -3.97
CA VAL A 10 13.21 2.56 -2.69
C VAL A 10 11.72 2.29 -2.80
N THR A 11 11.27 1.16 -2.28
CA THR A 11 9.87 0.83 -2.07
C THR A 11 9.58 0.71 -0.57
N TRP A 12 8.31 0.86 -0.23
CA TRP A 12 7.82 0.82 1.16
C TRP A 12 6.70 -0.20 1.29
N PRO A 13 7.01 -1.50 1.24
CA PRO A 13 6.03 -2.53 1.52
C PRO A 13 5.42 -2.37 2.91
N GLU A 14 4.21 -2.91 3.06
CA GLU A 14 3.42 -2.80 4.28
C GLU A 14 2.68 -4.12 4.57
N LYS A 15 2.47 -4.41 5.85
CA LYS A 15 1.63 -5.52 6.32
C LYS A 15 0.84 -5.11 7.57
N PRO A 16 -0.26 -5.83 7.92
CA PRO A 16 -0.89 -5.66 9.22
C PRO A 16 0.13 -5.77 10.36
N TYR A 17 0.06 -4.85 11.32
CA TYR A 17 0.93 -4.89 12.50
C TYR A 17 0.40 -5.92 13.50
N ASN A 18 1.21 -6.90 13.89
CA ASN A 18 0.81 -7.99 14.77
C ASN A 18 1.62 -8.03 16.08
N GLY A 19 2.24 -6.90 16.46
CA GLY A 19 3.06 -6.81 17.69
C GLY A 19 4.55 -7.05 17.47
N GLU A 20 5.03 -6.92 16.23
CA GLU A 20 6.47 -7.01 15.96
C GLU A 20 7.27 -5.93 16.69
N ASP A 21 8.45 -6.27 17.17
CA ASP A 21 9.35 -5.29 17.78
C ASP A 21 9.79 -4.26 16.75
N ILE A 22 9.50 -3.00 17.06
CA ILE A 22 9.88 -1.85 16.23
C ILE A 22 11.15 -1.25 16.84
N PRO A 23 12.24 -1.15 16.06
CA PRO A 23 13.46 -0.52 16.55
C PRO A 23 13.16 0.93 16.96
N HIS A 24 13.68 1.33 18.13
CA HIS A 24 13.45 2.65 18.73
C HIS A 24 14.24 3.77 18.00
N GLU A 25 15.13 3.41 17.08
CA GLU A 25 15.99 4.35 16.37
C GLU A 25 15.20 5.17 15.34
N ALA A 26 15.37 6.49 15.38
CA ALA A 26 14.70 7.41 14.47
C ALA A 26 15.08 7.09 13.03
N VAL A 27 14.09 7.14 12.13
CA VAL A 27 14.25 7.13 10.67
C VAL A 27 14.98 8.42 10.24
N GLY A 28 16.26 8.53 10.58
CA GLY A 28 17.11 9.69 10.35
C GLY A 28 18.30 9.29 9.51
N ASN A 29 18.34 9.76 8.26
CA ASN A 29 19.47 9.62 7.32
C ASN A 29 19.98 8.19 7.00
N LEU A 30 19.17 7.15 7.18
CA LEU A 30 19.55 5.78 6.78
C LEU A 30 19.83 5.63 5.28
N PHE A 31 19.27 6.50 4.43
CA PHE A 31 19.51 6.50 2.99
C PHE A 31 20.91 7.02 2.58
N THR A 32 21.60 7.79 3.42
CA THR A 32 22.90 8.38 3.04
C THR A 32 24.09 7.49 3.40
N ASN A 33 23.94 6.60 4.39
CA ASN A 33 25.06 5.83 4.95
C ASN A 33 24.98 4.31 4.71
N TYR A 34 23.87 3.78 4.17
CA TYR A 34 23.81 2.36 3.83
C TYR A 34 24.71 2.06 2.64
N SER A 35 25.88 1.50 2.94
CA SER A 35 26.84 1.05 1.94
C SER A 35 26.32 -0.26 1.37
N PHE A 36 25.66 -0.19 0.20
CA PHE A 36 25.32 -1.38 -0.59
C PHE A 36 26.56 -2.24 -0.80
N PRO A 37 26.45 -3.57 -0.89
CA PRO A 37 27.55 -4.40 -1.36
C PRO A 37 28.15 -3.77 -2.62
N PRO A 38 29.50 -3.64 -2.68
CA PRO A 38 30.16 -2.94 -3.75
C PRO A 38 29.78 -3.53 -5.11
N PRO A 39 29.81 -2.72 -6.18
CA PRO A 39 29.52 -3.19 -7.52
C PRO A 39 30.36 -4.43 -7.81
N VAL A 40 29.67 -5.47 -8.28
CA VAL A 40 30.26 -6.69 -8.81
C VAL A 40 31.40 -6.27 -9.72
N THR A 41 32.63 -6.68 -9.41
CA THR A 41 33.86 -6.17 -10.05
C THR A 41 33.91 -6.46 -11.55
N VAL A 42 32.96 -7.24 -12.08
CA VAL A 42 32.74 -7.48 -13.50
C VAL A 42 31.24 -7.66 -13.77
N ILE A 43 30.59 -6.69 -14.41
CA ILE A 43 29.16 -6.82 -14.79
C ILE A 43 29.07 -7.25 -16.25
N LYS A 44 28.78 -8.53 -16.49
CA LYS A 44 28.30 -9.01 -17.79
C LYS A 44 26.78 -8.89 -17.82
N GLY A 45 26.26 -8.08 -18.74
CA GLY A 45 24.81 -7.86 -18.89
C GLY A 45 24.21 -6.95 -17.82
N LYS A 46 22.90 -7.07 -17.61
CA LYS A 46 22.16 -6.34 -16.57
C LYS A 46 22.13 -7.19 -15.28
N GLN A 47 22.35 -6.55 -14.13
CA GLN A 47 22.25 -7.18 -12.81
C GLN A 47 21.28 -6.40 -11.94
N GLU A 48 20.58 -7.09 -11.03
CA GLU A 48 19.57 -6.51 -10.14
C GLU A 48 19.74 -7.05 -8.71
N SER A 49 19.52 -6.20 -7.71
CA SER A 49 19.50 -6.59 -6.30
C SER A 49 18.34 -5.92 -5.58
N THR A 50 17.79 -6.60 -4.58
CA THR A 50 16.68 -6.13 -3.74
C THR A 50 16.92 -6.55 -2.30
N GLU A 51 17.02 -5.58 -1.39
CA GLU A 51 17.31 -5.82 0.03
C GLU A 51 16.43 -4.97 0.94
N ALA A 52 16.05 -5.51 2.10
CA ALA A 52 15.36 -4.75 3.14
C ALA A 52 16.36 -3.95 3.97
N LEU A 53 16.07 -2.67 4.21
CA LEU A 53 16.94 -1.83 5.01
C LEU A 53 16.72 -2.09 6.51
N PRO A 54 17.78 -2.36 7.28
CA PRO A 54 17.68 -2.54 8.72
C PRO A 54 17.21 -1.24 9.40
N ASN A 55 16.52 -1.39 10.52
CA ASN A 55 16.05 -0.28 11.38
C ASN A 55 15.16 0.76 10.67
N THR A 56 14.48 0.36 9.59
CA THR A 56 13.50 1.22 8.89
C THR A 56 12.05 0.84 9.19
N GLN A 57 11.84 -0.22 9.97
CA GLN A 57 10.53 -0.67 10.38
C GLN A 57 9.87 0.42 11.24
N HIS A 58 8.65 0.79 10.89
CA HIS A 58 7.86 1.73 11.68
C HIS A 58 6.38 1.46 11.51
N MET A 59 5.60 1.93 12.49
CA MET A 59 4.17 1.80 12.50
C MET A 59 3.51 3.00 11.83
N VAL A 60 2.55 2.74 10.95
CA VAL A 60 1.70 3.78 10.37
C VAL A 60 0.22 3.45 10.62
N SER A 61 -0.58 4.49 10.81
CA SER A 61 -2.03 4.32 10.87
C SER A 61 -2.54 3.83 9.51
N CYS A 62 -3.43 2.83 9.51
CA CYS A 62 -3.99 2.31 8.27
C CYS A 62 -4.83 3.41 7.59
N PRO A 63 -4.48 3.87 6.39
CA PRO A 63 -5.19 4.96 5.72
C PRO A 63 -6.56 4.53 5.20
N SER A 64 -6.77 3.23 4.95
CA SER A 64 -8.06 2.72 4.48
C SER A 64 -9.16 2.76 5.54
N CYS A 65 -8.81 2.73 6.83
CA CYS A 65 -9.76 2.83 7.94
C CYS A 65 -9.46 3.98 8.90
N ASN A 66 -8.48 4.84 8.59
CA ASN A 66 -8.00 5.92 9.45
C ASN A 66 -7.71 5.45 10.89
N GLY A 67 -7.06 4.30 11.04
CA GLY A 67 -6.72 3.76 12.37
C GLY A 67 -7.85 3.00 13.08
N GLN A 68 -9.06 2.93 12.52
CA GLN A 68 -10.23 2.39 13.25
C GLN A 68 -10.38 0.86 13.19
N GLY A 69 -9.60 0.17 12.35
CA GLY A 69 -9.74 -1.27 12.12
C GLY A 69 -11.00 -1.69 11.34
N THR A 70 -11.95 -0.77 11.15
CA THR A 70 -13.20 -0.99 10.40
C THR A 70 -13.46 0.15 9.43
N THR A 71 -14.14 -0.14 8.32
CA THR A 71 -14.57 0.84 7.32
C THR A 71 -16.09 0.94 7.29
N ARG A 72 -16.62 2.11 6.90
CA ARG A 72 -18.06 2.30 6.70
C ARG A 72 -18.53 1.34 5.61
N CYS A 73 -19.62 0.61 5.86
CA CYS A 73 -20.16 -0.27 4.84
C CYS A 73 -20.61 0.56 3.63
N SER A 74 -19.96 0.37 2.49
CA SER A 74 -20.25 1.08 1.24
C SER A 74 -21.66 0.74 0.73
N SER A 75 -22.08 -0.52 0.84
CA SER A 75 -23.37 -0.98 0.31
C SER A 75 -24.60 -0.36 0.99
N CYS A 76 -24.47 0.15 2.22
CA CYS A 76 -25.57 0.85 2.91
C CYS A 76 -25.18 2.25 3.38
N SER A 77 -24.01 2.74 2.98
CA SER A 77 -23.43 3.98 3.48
C SER A 77 -23.55 4.09 5.00
N GLY A 78 -23.24 3.02 5.75
CA GLY A 78 -23.28 3.02 7.22
C GLY A 78 -24.66 3.13 7.88
N THR A 79 -25.76 3.04 7.13
CA THR A 79 -27.11 3.02 7.72
C THR A 79 -27.49 1.66 8.28
N GLY A 80 -26.82 0.58 7.83
CA GLY A 80 -27.10 -0.80 8.23
C GLY A 80 -28.31 -1.41 7.51
N ARG A 81 -29.04 -0.63 6.73
CA ARG A 81 -30.22 -1.06 5.96
C ARG A 81 -30.12 -0.57 4.52
N THR A 82 -30.74 -1.29 3.61
CA THR A 82 -30.85 -0.89 2.21
C THR A 82 -32.33 -0.80 1.82
N ARG A 83 -32.63 0.04 0.84
CA ARG A 83 -33.98 0.18 0.29
C ARG A 83 -34.48 -1.19 -0.16
N CYS A 84 -35.69 -1.57 0.24
CA CYS A 84 -36.28 -2.80 -0.26
C CYS A 84 -36.51 -2.66 -1.76
N TYR A 85 -35.86 -3.54 -2.54
CA TYR A 85 -35.99 -3.54 -4.00
C TYR A 85 -37.42 -3.88 -4.43
N SER A 86 -38.06 -4.86 -3.79
CA SER A 86 -39.39 -5.35 -4.16
C SER A 86 -40.51 -4.31 -4.08
N CYS A 87 -40.43 -3.37 -3.13
CA CYS A 87 -41.41 -2.28 -2.98
C CYS A 87 -40.83 -0.90 -3.27
N SER A 88 -39.59 -0.82 -3.76
CA SER A 88 -38.88 0.43 -3.94
C SER A 88 -39.01 1.35 -2.73
N GLY A 89 -38.86 0.83 -1.51
CA GLY A 89 -38.93 1.66 -0.30
C GLY A 89 -40.31 2.03 0.22
N SER A 90 -41.39 1.76 -0.52
CA SER A 90 -42.75 2.16 -0.11
C SER A 90 -43.29 1.38 1.09
N GLY A 91 -42.76 0.16 1.31
CA GLY A 91 -43.32 -0.78 2.28
C GLY A 91 -44.56 -1.52 1.78
N ASN A 92 -45.10 -1.16 0.61
CA ASN A 92 -46.31 -1.75 0.06
C ASN A 92 -46.04 -2.48 -1.27
N GLY A 93 -46.74 -3.59 -1.50
CA GLY A 93 -46.79 -4.30 -2.77
C GLY A 93 -47.59 -3.53 -3.83
N SER A 94 -47.58 -4.05 -5.07
CA SER A 94 -48.36 -3.49 -6.17
C SER A 94 -49.88 -3.56 -5.93
N ASP A 95 -50.33 -4.47 -5.07
CA ASP A 95 -51.72 -4.64 -4.65
C ASP A 95 -52.10 -3.74 -3.45
N GLY A 96 -51.22 -2.84 -3.02
CA GLY A 96 -51.44 -1.94 -1.88
C GLY A 96 -51.33 -2.61 -0.52
N ARG A 97 -51.10 -3.92 -0.44
CA ARG A 97 -50.86 -4.64 0.81
C ARG A 97 -49.42 -4.46 1.29
N GLN A 98 -49.14 -4.83 2.53
CA GLN A 98 -47.78 -4.81 3.05
C GLN A 98 -46.84 -5.66 2.20
N CYS A 99 -45.68 -5.10 1.86
CA CYS A 99 -44.67 -5.82 1.10
C CYS A 99 -44.12 -6.98 1.92
N TYR A 100 -44.33 -8.21 1.45
CA TYR A 100 -43.84 -9.43 2.10
C TYR A 100 -42.31 -9.48 2.21
N SER A 101 -41.57 -8.95 1.23
CA SER A 101 -40.10 -9.00 1.24
C SER A 101 -39.45 -8.17 2.34
N CYS A 102 -40.15 -7.16 2.88
CA CYS A 102 -39.65 -6.31 3.96
C CYS A 102 -40.62 -6.17 5.13
N ASN A 103 -41.71 -6.94 5.15
CA ASN A 103 -42.79 -6.89 6.14
C ASN A 103 -43.26 -5.45 6.42
N GLY A 104 -43.55 -4.69 5.37
CA GLY A 104 -44.04 -3.31 5.51
C GLY A 104 -42.97 -2.25 5.80
N SER A 105 -41.73 -2.63 6.15
CA SER A 105 -40.73 -1.66 6.64
C SER A 105 -40.06 -0.79 5.55
N GLY A 106 -40.31 -1.07 4.27
CA GLY A 106 -39.68 -0.38 3.14
C GLY A 106 -38.16 -0.59 3.01
N SER A 107 -37.52 -1.27 3.96
CA SER A 107 -36.06 -1.42 4.01
C SER A 107 -35.68 -2.80 4.51
N ARG A 108 -34.56 -3.34 4.03
CA ARG A 108 -34.04 -4.64 4.49
C ARG A 108 -32.69 -4.41 5.18
N LEU A 109 -32.30 -5.34 6.04
CA LEU A 109 -30.93 -5.35 6.56
C LEU A 109 -29.97 -5.38 5.37
N CYS A 110 -28.90 -4.60 5.48
CA CYS A 110 -27.86 -4.62 4.46
C CYS A 110 -27.29 -6.03 4.36
N SER A 111 -27.43 -6.68 3.21
CA SER A 111 -26.91 -8.04 2.98
C SER A 111 -25.39 -8.11 3.10
N SER A 112 -24.72 -6.98 2.86
CA SER A 112 -23.29 -6.88 3.10
C SER A 112 -23.03 -6.89 4.61
N CYS A 113 -23.27 -5.81 5.33
CA CYS A 113 -22.85 -5.72 6.75
C CYS A 113 -23.79 -6.40 7.76
N HIS A 114 -24.89 -7.03 7.32
CA HIS A 114 -25.90 -7.63 8.20
C HIS A 114 -26.40 -6.69 9.32
N GLY A 115 -26.44 -5.38 9.05
CA GLY A 115 -26.86 -4.37 10.02
C GLY A 115 -25.75 -3.81 10.93
N SER A 116 -24.52 -4.32 10.85
CA SER A 116 -23.40 -3.82 11.66
C SER A 116 -22.92 -2.42 11.26
N ARG A 117 -23.38 -1.90 10.11
CA ARG A 117 -23.07 -0.56 9.53
C ARG A 117 -21.61 -0.39 9.09
N ARG A 118 -20.70 -1.24 9.58
CA ARG A 118 -19.27 -1.22 9.30
C ARG A 118 -18.80 -2.60 8.82
N ARG A 119 -17.64 -2.64 8.20
CA ARG A 119 -16.96 -3.85 7.74
C ARG A 119 -15.56 -3.85 8.30
N ASP A 120 -15.03 -5.04 8.51
CA ASP A 120 -13.64 -5.22 8.89
C ASP A 120 -12.72 -4.66 7.81
N CYS A 121 -11.71 -3.91 8.22
CA CYS A 121 -10.70 -3.43 7.30
C CYS A 121 -9.74 -4.58 6.97
N THR A 122 -9.84 -5.09 5.75
CA THR A 122 -9.01 -6.20 5.28
C THR A 122 -7.53 -5.83 5.17
N ARG A 123 -7.22 -4.58 4.77
CA ARG A 123 -5.85 -4.09 4.61
C ARG A 123 -5.01 -4.19 5.88
N CYS A 124 -5.60 -3.91 7.05
CA CYS A 124 -4.92 -3.97 8.34
C CYS A 124 -5.42 -5.09 9.24
N ALA A 125 -6.18 -6.06 8.70
CA ALA A 125 -6.76 -7.17 9.46
C ALA A 125 -7.36 -6.74 10.81
N THR A 126 -8.23 -5.73 10.78
CA THR A 126 -8.89 -5.11 11.96
C THR A 126 -8.00 -4.43 13.02
N VAL A 127 -6.67 -4.50 12.90
CA VAL A 127 -5.73 -3.85 13.85
C VAL A 127 -5.81 -2.33 13.77
N GLY A 128 -6.08 -1.78 12.59
CA GLY A 128 -6.03 -0.34 12.34
C GLY A 128 -4.62 0.20 12.09
N ARG A 129 -3.58 -0.62 12.20
CA ARG A 129 -2.18 -0.22 12.04
C ARG A 129 -1.46 -1.14 11.07
N LEU A 130 -0.48 -0.56 10.36
CA LEU A 130 0.37 -1.28 9.41
C LEU A 130 1.82 -1.13 9.84
N LEU A 131 2.59 -2.20 9.72
CA LEU A 131 4.04 -2.17 9.78
C LEU A 131 4.57 -1.89 8.38
N ARG A 132 5.45 -0.91 8.25
CA ARG A 132 6.09 -0.50 6.99
C ARG A 132 7.61 -0.51 7.16
N TRP A 133 8.33 -0.90 6.13
CA TRP A 133 9.80 -0.92 6.10
C TRP A 133 10.31 -0.53 4.72
N ALA A 134 11.54 -0.05 4.63
CA ALA A 134 12.14 0.31 3.35
C ALA A 134 12.77 -0.93 2.71
N VAL A 135 12.52 -1.10 1.42
CA VAL A 135 13.23 -2.05 0.56
C VAL A 135 13.91 -1.25 -0.52
N VAL A 136 15.20 -1.49 -0.68
CA VAL A 136 16.03 -0.81 -1.68
C VAL A 136 16.30 -1.76 -2.83
N HIS A 137 16.19 -1.22 -4.02
CA HIS A 137 16.43 -1.90 -5.26
C HIS A 137 17.56 -1.21 -5.99
N ALA A 138 18.44 -2.01 -6.60
CA ALA A 138 19.56 -1.51 -7.36
C ALA A 138 19.68 -2.30 -8.67
N GLU A 139 19.97 -1.58 -9.74
CA GLU A 139 20.26 -2.14 -11.05
C GLU A 139 21.58 -1.60 -11.56
N TRP A 140 22.33 -2.47 -12.22
CA TRP A 140 23.59 -2.14 -12.85
C TRP A 140 23.65 -2.67 -14.28
N TRP A 141 24.18 -1.86 -15.19
CA TRP A 141 24.40 -2.23 -16.59
C TRP A 141 25.55 -1.42 -17.20
N THR A 142 26.06 -1.88 -18.34
CA THR A 142 27.07 -1.15 -19.13
C THR A 142 26.44 -0.53 -20.36
N GLU A 143 26.85 0.69 -20.69
CA GLU A 143 26.35 1.43 -21.87
C GLU A 143 27.52 2.03 -22.65
N HIS A 144 27.42 2.04 -23.99
CA HIS A 144 28.44 2.60 -24.88
C HIS A 144 28.19 4.11 -25.04
N SER A 145 28.99 4.97 -24.40
CA SER A 145 28.69 6.40 -24.35
C SER A 145 29.05 7.13 -25.67
N VAL A 146 28.07 7.79 -26.31
CA VAL A 146 28.29 8.92 -27.23
C VAL A 146 27.66 10.18 -26.63
N ASN A 147 28.52 11.08 -26.16
CA ASN A 147 28.27 12.46 -25.70
C ASN A 147 27.43 12.68 -24.42
N PHE A 148 28.07 13.33 -23.46
CA PHE A 148 27.57 13.73 -22.16
C PHE A 148 26.44 14.76 -22.27
N ALA A 149 25.21 14.38 -21.89
CA ALA A 149 24.20 15.34 -21.46
C ALA A 149 24.25 15.42 -19.92
N GLN A 150 24.91 16.44 -19.40
CA GLN A 150 24.66 16.91 -18.05
C GLN A 150 23.31 17.65 -18.07
N ASN A 151 22.21 16.98 -17.73
CA ASN A 151 21.07 17.70 -17.20
C ASN A 151 20.32 16.91 -16.12
N THR A 152 20.55 17.43 -14.92
CA THR A 152 19.89 17.42 -13.61
C THR A 152 18.50 16.80 -13.40
N PHE A 153 18.37 16.28 -12.16
CA PHE A 153 17.18 15.96 -11.36
C PHE A 153 16.51 14.59 -11.56
N LEU A 154 16.99 13.60 -10.80
CA LEU A 154 16.24 12.70 -9.90
C LEU A 154 17.28 11.99 -9.00
N PRO A 155 17.00 11.70 -7.71
CA PRO A 155 18.04 11.30 -6.77
C PRO A 155 18.61 9.93 -7.14
N THR A 156 19.95 9.83 -7.15
CA THR A 156 20.80 8.63 -7.36
C THR A 156 20.88 8.03 -8.78
N LYS A 157 21.39 8.78 -9.76
CA LYS A 157 22.24 8.20 -10.83
C LYS A 157 23.70 8.50 -10.49
N ARG A 158 24.50 7.49 -10.15
CA ARG A 158 25.96 7.62 -9.96
C ARG A 158 26.67 7.07 -11.18
N ILE A 159 27.57 7.87 -11.75
CA ILE A 159 28.49 7.44 -12.81
C ILE A 159 29.77 7.01 -12.09
N LEU A 160 30.10 5.73 -12.17
CA LEU A 160 31.37 5.21 -11.66
C LEU A 160 32.32 5.12 -12.86
N THR A 161 33.16 6.13 -13.05
CA THR A 161 34.28 6.05 -13.99
C THR A 161 35.35 5.15 -13.38
N ALA A 162 35.61 4.00 -14.02
CA ALA A 162 36.80 3.21 -13.74
C ALA A 162 38.02 4.00 -14.25
N GLY A 163 38.97 4.26 -13.35
CA GLY A 163 40.31 4.76 -13.67
C GLY A 163 41.24 3.62 -14.07
#